data_AF-A0A521FZ15-F1
#
_entry.id   AF-A0A521FZ15-F1
#
_cell.length_a   1.000
_cell.length_b   1.000
_cell.length_c   1.000
_cell.angle_alpha   90.00
_cell.angle_beta   90.00
_cell.angle_gamma   90.00
#
_symmetry.space_group_name_H-M   'P 1'
#
loop_
_entity.id
_entity.type
_entity.pdbx_description
1 polymer ?
#
loop_
_entity_poly.entity_id
_entity_poly.type
_entity_poly.pdbx_seq_one_letter_code
_entity_poly.pdbx_strand_id
1 'polypeptide(L)'
;MMEFPVELEPIKNEVQRKIGRNLILFQQIEHIIKWLLARAKIEGYSSEFQTSFDRQKKAIHQRTLGQLICNYVEEMKPKADVEGAEESHDRLKKCYLKVETWLESDDPAYFERKKESLQALKNERNELVHHLLPRLNPLSLESWKEVEKHLDLQREKILPELDELQKRMQAIQEAGKMLLEFFDSEEGRAWSTGQDISPQIETGEHRVSPFQ
;
A
#
# COMPACT_ATOMS: atom_id res chain seq x y z
N MET A 1 33.61 -35.02 -9.57
CA MET A 1 33.58 -33.54 -9.51
C MET A 1 33.13 -33.09 -10.89
N MET A 2 31.88 -32.64 -11.05
CA MET A 2 31.39 -32.19 -12.36
C MET A 2 31.91 -30.77 -12.59
N GLU A 3 32.85 -30.62 -13.52
CA GLU A 3 33.27 -29.31 -14.02
C GLU A 3 32.09 -28.69 -14.78
N PHE A 4 31.42 -27.72 -14.17
CA PHE A 4 30.54 -26.84 -14.92
C PHE A 4 31.42 -25.98 -15.82
N PRO A 5 31.07 -25.80 -17.11
CA PRO A 5 31.82 -24.92 -17.98
C PRO A 5 31.83 -23.51 -17.34
N VAL A 6 33.04 -22.99 -17.12
CA VAL A 6 33.33 -21.68 -16.50
C VAL A 6 32.54 -20.53 -17.14
N GLU A 7 32.02 -20.72 -18.36
CA GLU A 7 31.21 -19.76 -19.12
C GLU A 7 29.80 -19.52 -18.57
N LEU A 8 29.20 -20.45 -17.80
CA LEU A 8 27.83 -20.27 -17.27
C LEU A 8 27.79 -19.54 -15.91
N GLU A 9 28.90 -19.52 -15.18
CA GLU A 9 28.93 -18.99 -13.82
C GLU A 9 28.63 -17.48 -13.73
N PRO A 10 29.11 -16.62 -14.65
CA PRO A 10 28.77 -15.20 -14.65
C PRO A 10 27.26 -14.93 -14.79
N ILE A 11 26.60 -15.60 -15.73
CA ILE A 11 25.16 -15.39 -15.97
C ILE A 11 24.31 -15.97 -14.84
N LYS A 12 24.71 -17.10 -14.25
CA LYS A 12 24.07 -17.66 -13.05
C LYS A 12 24.06 -16.67 -11.90
N ASN A 13 25.21 -16.08 -11.61
CA ASN A 13 25.35 -15.09 -10.55
C ASN A 13 24.51 -13.84 -10.83
N GLU A 14 24.44 -13.40 -12.08
CA GLU A 14 23.62 -12.24 -12.45
C GLU A 14 22.12 -12.53 -12.32
N VAL A 15 21.66 -13.67 -12.81
CA VAL A 15 20.26 -14.10 -12.65
C VAL A 15 19.88 -14.21 -11.17
N GLN A 16 20.72 -14.82 -10.33
CA GLN A 16 20.47 -14.91 -8.88
C GLN A 16 20.39 -13.53 -8.21
N ARG A 17 21.27 -12.59 -8.60
CA ARG A 17 21.18 -11.19 -8.14
C ARG A 17 19.85 -10.54 -8.56
N LYS A 18 19.41 -10.73 -9.80
CA LYS A 18 18.15 -10.19 -10.31
C LYS A 18 16.92 -10.81 -9.65
N ILE A 19 16.96 -12.10 -9.30
CA ILE A 19 15.92 -12.75 -8.48
C ILE A 19 15.82 -12.05 -7.12
N GLY A 20 16.96 -11.85 -6.44
CA GLY A 20 17.00 -11.15 -5.15
C GLY A 20 16.47 -9.71 -5.25
N ARG A 21 16.90 -8.96 -6.27
CA ARG A 21 16.40 -7.61 -6.57
C ARG A 21 14.88 -7.58 -6.70
N ASN A 22 14.32 -8.42 -7.55
CA ASN A 22 12.86 -8.42 -7.81
C ASN A 22 12.08 -8.88 -6.57
N LEU A 23 12.60 -9.85 -5.83
CA LEU A 23 12.00 -10.29 -4.57
C LEU A 23 11.93 -9.14 -3.56
N ILE A 24 12.99 -8.36 -3.41
CA ILE A 24 13.01 -7.17 -2.53
C ILE A 24 11.94 -6.16 -2.96
N LEU A 25 11.78 -5.91 -4.27
CA LEU A 25 10.76 -4.98 -4.76
C LEU A 25 9.34 -5.46 -4.40
N PHE A 26 9.04 -6.75 -4.55
CA PHE A 26 7.75 -7.30 -4.11
C PHE A 26 7.54 -7.17 -2.60
N GLN A 27 8.59 -7.36 -1.80
CA GLN A 27 8.51 -7.18 -0.35
C GLN A 27 8.27 -5.71 0.04
N GLN A 28 8.86 -4.76 -0.69
CA GLN A 28 8.59 -3.34 -0.50
C GLN A 28 7.13 -2.98 -0.79
N ILE A 29 6.58 -3.50 -1.90
CA ILE A 29 5.14 -3.34 -2.21
C ILE A 29 4.27 -3.93 -1.11
N GLU A 30 4.56 -5.16 -0.65
CA GLU A 30 3.82 -5.79 0.45
C GLU A 30 3.86 -4.93 1.72
N HIS A 31 5.04 -4.40 2.07
CA HIS A 31 5.22 -3.55 3.24
C HIS A 31 4.39 -2.26 3.15
N ILE A 32 4.39 -1.60 1.99
CA ILE A 32 3.63 -0.36 1.78
C ILE A 32 2.13 -0.65 1.82
N ILE A 33 1.64 -1.70 1.17
CA ILE A 33 0.21 -2.04 1.21
C ILE A 33 -0.23 -2.38 2.65
N LYS A 34 0.59 -3.09 3.43
CA LYS A 34 0.32 -3.31 4.87
C LYS A 34 0.22 -1.99 5.62
N TRP A 35 1.13 -1.06 5.35
CA TRP A 35 1.14 0.25 5.98
C TRP A 35 -0.11 1.07 5.65
N LEU A 36 -0.53 1.08 4.37
CA LEU A 36 -1.72 1.78 3.89
C LEU A 36 -3.00 1.19 4.49
N LEU A 37 -3.18 -0.13 4.41
CA LEU A 37 -4.35 -0.80 4.96
C LEU A 37 -4.50 -0.63 6.47
N ALA A 38 -3.39 -0.57 7.21
CA ALA A 38 -3.43 -0.33 8.65
C ALA A 38 -3.92 1.07 9.02
N ARG A 39 -3.92 2.00 8.07
CA ARG A 39 -4.32 3.41 8.24
C ARG A 39 -5.52 3.80 7.39
N ALA A 40 -6.07 2.89 6.60
CA ALA A 40 -7.18 3.15 5.69
C ALA A 40 -8.43 3.65 6.44
N LYS A 41 -8.63 3.13 7.65
CA LYS A 41 -9.70 3.50 8.55
C LYS A 41 -9.17 3.46 9.98
N ILE A 42 -9.27 4.58 10.68
CA ILE A 42 -8.94 4.70 12.10
C ILE A 42 -10.16 5.32 12.78
N GLU A 43 -10.76 4.61 13.72
CA GLU A 43 -11.92 5.09 14.46
C GLU A 43 -11.85 4.67 15.93
N GLY A 44 -12.41 5.50 16.81
CA GLY A 44 -12.57 5.17 18.20
C GLY A 44 -12.56 6.38 19.13
N TYR A 45 -12.64 6.10 20.43
CA TYR A 45 -12.40 7.09 21.47
C TYR A 45 -10.91 7.34 21.67
N SER A 46 -10.52 8.56 22.02
CA SER A 46 -9.12 8.96 22.32
C SER A 46 -8.37 7.95 23.18
N SER A 47 -9.03 7.37 24.20
CA SER A 47 -8.45 6.37 25.11
C SER A 47 -8.17 4.99 24.48
N GLU A 48 -8.78 4.67 23.34
CA GLU A 48 -8.77 3.34 22.73
C GLU A 48 -8.05 3.31 21.37
N PHE A 49 -7.75 4.47 20.79
CA PHE A 49 -7.10 4.60 19.48
C PHE A 49 -5.88 3.72 19.32
N GLN A 50 -4.90 3.83 20.24
CA GLN A 50 -3.65 3.10 20.14
C GLN A 50 -3.90 1.58 20.15
N THR A 51 -4.81 1.12 20.99
CA THR A 51 -5.13 -0.31 21.13
C THR A 51 -5.85 -0.84 19.88
N SER A 52 -6.80 -0.08 19.34
CA SER A 52 -7.53 -0.42 18.10
C SER A 52 -6.57 -0.48 16.91
N PHE A 53 -5.73 0.54 16.77
CA PHE A 53 -4.72 0.64 15.73
C PHE A 53 -3.70 -0.52 15.79
N ASP A 54 -3.17 -0.83 16.98
CA ASP A 54 -2.22 -1.94 17.13
C ASP A 54 -2.85 -3.30 16.83
N ARG A 55 -4.13 -3.49 17.14
CA ARG A 55 -4.88 -4.70 16.78
C ARG A 55 -5.01 -4.83 15.27
N GLN A 56 -5.41 -3.76 14.58
CA GLN A 56 -5.54 -3.72 13.12
C GLN A 56 -4.19 -3.96 12.43
N LYS A 57 -3.14 -3.28 12.90
CA LYS A 57 -1.76 -3.46 12.41
C LYS A 57 -1.30 -4.90 12.54
N LYS A 58 -1.54 -5.56 13.68
CA LYS A 58 -1.22 -6.99 13.89
C LYS A 58 -1.99 -7.89 12.93
N ALA A 59 -3.29 -7.65 12.76
CA ALA A 59 -4.14 -8.45 11.86
C ALA A 59 -3.69 -8.35 10.39
N ILE A 60 -3.26 -7.17 9.95
CA ILE A 60 -2.78 -6.93 8.58
C ILE A 60 -1.38 -7.48 8.37
N HIS A 61 -0.51 -7.40 9.38
CA HIS A 61 0.88 -7.85 9.27
C HIS A 61 1.00 -9.35 8.93
N GLN A 62 0.05 -10.17 9.38
CA GLN A 62 0.00 -11.61 9.12
C GLN A 62 -0.47 -11.98 7.70
N ARG A 63 -1.00 -11.02 6.93
CA ARG A 63 -1.52 -11.27 5.59
C ARG A 63 -0.40 -11.30 4.55
N THR A 64 -0.57 -12.18 3.56
CA THR A 64 0.32 -12.27 2.39
C THR A 64 0.00 -11.20 1.36
N LEU A 65 0.95 -10.84 0.48
CA LEU A 65 0.73 -9.90 -0.62
C LEU A 65 -0.57 -10.18 -1.40
N GLY A 66 -0.83 -11.45 -1.72
CA GLY A 66 -2.03 -11.84 -2.47
C GLY A 66 -3.34 -11.53 -1.74
N GLN A 67 -3.39 -11.70 -0.42
CA GLN A 67 -4.55 -11.32 0.40
C GLN A 67 -4.64 -9.80 0.58
N LEU A 68 -3.50 -9.12 0.69
CA LEU A 68 -3.43 -7.67 0.88
C LEU A 68 -3.96 -6.92 -0.34
N ILE A 69 -3.61 -7.36 -1.55
CA ILE A 69 -4.09 -6.75 -2.80
C ILE A 69 -5.62 -6.80 -2.88
N CYS A 70 -6.23 -7.96 -2.58
CA CYS A 70 -7.69 -8.09 -2.58
C CYS A 70 -8.35 -7.11 -1.60
N ASN A 71 -7.80 -6.99 -0.39
CA ASN A 71 -8.36 -6.06 0.62
C ASN A 71 -8.13 -4.60 0.24
N TYR A 72 -6.95 -4.27 -0.31
CA TYR A 72 -6.60 -2.89 -0.66
C TYR A 72 -7.54 -2.32 -1.70
N VAL A 73 -7.84 -3.07 -2.77
CA VAL A 73 -8.75 -2.60 -3.83
C VAL A 73 -10.15 -2.34 -3.30
N GLU A 74 -10.66 -3.16 -2.38
CA GLU A 74 -12.01 -3.00 -1.85
C GLU A 74 -12.10 -1.87 -0.82
N GLU A 75 -11.14 -1.76 0.09
CA GLU A 75 -11.15 -0.72 1.15
C GLU A 75 -10.89 0.69 0.60
N MET A 76 -10.23 0.80 -0.55
CA MET A 76 -9.85 2.08 -1.15
C MET A 76 -10.93 2.67 -2.08
N LYS A 77 -12.06 1.98 -2.28
CA LYS A 77 -13.18 2.53 -3.03
C LYS A 77 -13.92 3.57 -2.20
N PRO A 78 -14.42 4.66 -2.81
CA PRO A 78 -15.38 5.54 -2.14
C PRO A 78 -16.56 4.70 -1.67
N LYS A 79 -16.88 4.78 -0.38
CA LYS A 79 -18.11 4.20 0.15
C LYS A 79 -19.20 5.20 -0.15
N ALA A 80 -20.25 4.77 -0.87
CA ALA A 80 -21.45 5.60 -1.04
C ALA A 80 -21.90 6.07 0.35
N ASP A 81 -22.20 7.36 0.48
CA ASP A 81 -22.57 7.99 1.76
C ASP A 81 -23.50 7.06 2.53
N VAL A 82 -22.98 6.47 3.60
CA VAL A 82 -23.84 5.93 4.63
C VAL A 82 -24.35 7.17 5.34
N GLU A 83 -25.46 7.71 4.83
CA GLU A 83 -26.26 8.73 5.51
C GLU A 83 -26.28 8.37 6.99
N GLY A 84 -25.81 9.32 7.80
CA GLY A 84 -25.42 9.11 9.18
C GLY A 84 -26.37 8.19 9.93
N ALA A 85 -25.93 6.95 10.15
CA ALA A 85 -26.35 6.24 11.33
C ALA A 85 -25.76 7.06 12.48
N GLU A 86 -26.57 7.93 13.08
CA GLU A 86 -26.29 8.54 14.37
C GLU A 86 -26.20 7.39 15.38
N GLU A 87 -25.05 6.71 15.41
CA GLU A 87 -24.67 5.93 16.57
C GLU A 87 -24.57 6.95 17.69
N SER A 88 -25.46 6.81 18.68
CA SER A 88 -25.49 7.63 19.88
C SER A 88 -24.21 7.33 20.68
N HIS A 89 -23.10 7.92 20.26
CA HIS A 89 -21.88 7.94 21.03
C HIS A 89 -22.21 8.69 22.31
N ASP A 90 -21.91 8.08 23.45
CA ASP A 90 -22.18 8.68 24.74
C ASP A 90 -21.43 10.02 24.79
N ARG A 91 -22.18 11.12 24.59
CA ARG A 91 -21.65 12.50 24.57
C ARG A 91 -20.96 12.85 25.89
N LEU A 92 -21.15 12.02 26.91
CA LEU A 92 -20.58 12.16 28.22
C LEU A 92 -19.17 11.54 28.25
N LYS A 93 -18.19 12.38 27.85
CA LYS A 93 -16.80 12.45 28.37
C LYS A 93 -15.62 12.00 27.50
N LYS A 94 -15.78 11.57 26.23
CA LYS A 94 -14.62 11.17 25.42
C LYS A 94 -14.69 11.67 23.97
N CYS A 95 -13.58 12.30 23.53
CA CYS A 95 -13.36 12.67 22.13
C CYS A 95 -13.38 11.40 21.26
N TYR A 96 -14.37 11.32 20.36
CA TYR A 96 -14.44 10.30 19.32
C TYR A 96 -13.90 10.90 18.02
N LEU A 97 -13.02 10.17 17.34
CA LEU A 97 -12.46 10.60 16.06
C LEU A 97 -12.60 9.44 15.07
N LYS A 98 -12.89 9.77 13.82
CA LYS A 98 -12.95 8.84 12.70
C LYS A 98 -12.21 9.46 11.53
N VAL A 99 -11.21 8.75 11.03
CA VAL A 99 -10.42 9.11 9.86
C VAL A 99 -10.50 7.96 8.88
N GLU A 100 -10.96 8.25 7.67
CA GLU A 100 -11.02 7.30 6.56
C GLU A 100 -10.25 7.87 5.38
N THR A 101 -9.53 7.02 4.67
CA THR A 101 -8.82 7.38 3.44
C THR A 101 -9.29 6.48 2.32
N TRP A 102 -9.67 7.08 1.20
CA TRP A 102 -10.07 6.37 -0.02
C TRP A 102 -9.39 6.98 -1.22
N LEU A 103 -9.52 6.31 -2.37
CA LEU A 103 -9.08 6.85 -3.64
C LEU A 103 -10.27 7.43 -4.36
N GLU A 104 -10.04 8.56 -5.01
CA GLU A 104 -11.01 9.22 -5.89
C GLU A 104 -10.45 9.26 -7.31
N SER A 105 -11.32 9.02 -8.29
CA SER A 105 -10.96 9.09 -9.69
C SER A 105 -12.18 9.41 -10.54
N ASP A 106 -12.04 10.37 -11.45
CA ASP A 106 -13.04 10.72 -12.46
C ASP A 106 -13.19 9.65 -13.55
N ASP A 107 -12.28 8.67 -13.60
CA ASP A 107 -12.30 7.59 -14.59
C ASP A 107 -13.03 6.35 -14.03
N PRO A 108 -14.19 5.98 -14.59
CA PRO A 108 -14.97 4.83 -14.11
C PRO A 108 -14.23 3.49 -14.18
N ALA A 109 -13.24 3.35 -15.06
CA ALA A 109 -12.45 2.13 -15.22
C ALA A 109 -11.18 2.11 -14.36
N TYR A 110 -10.89 3.19 -13.62
CA TYR A 110 -9.66 3.32 -12.82
C TYR A 110 -9.48 2.15 -11.83
N PHE A 111 -10.50 1.85 -11.03
CA PHE A 111 -10.43 0.83 -9.98
C PHE A 111 -10.23 -0.58 -10.54
N GLU A 112 -10.90 -0.91 -11.66
CA GLU A 112 -10.72 -2.22 -12.29
C GLU A 112 -9.32 -2.35 -12.89
N ARG A 113 -8.79 -1.31 -13.57
CA ARG A 113 -7.39 -1.35 -14.04
C ARG A 113 -6.40 -1.46 -12.89
N LYS A 114 -6.64 -0.75 -11.77
CA LYS A 114 -5.76 -0.82 -10.61
C LYS A 114 -5.81 -2.21 -9.96
N LYS A 115 -6.98 -2.81 -9.89
CA LYS A 115 -7.18 -4.18 -9.43
C LYS A 115 -6.43 -5.17 -10.30
N GLU A 116 -6.58 -5.08 -11.62
CA GLU A 116 -5.88 -5.93 -12.58
C GLU A 116 -4.36 -5.79 -12.45
N SER A 117 -3.85 -4.56 -12.36
CA SER A 117 -2.41 -4.30 -12.21
C SER A 117 -1.85 -4.92 -10.92
N LEU A 118 -2.52 -4.71 -9.79
CA LEU A 118 -2.10 -5.30 -8.52
C LEU A 118 -2.21 -6.83 -8.54
N GLN A 119 -3.26 -7.39 -9.16
CA GLN A 119 -3.37 -8.85 -9.35
C GLN A 119 -2.25 -9.41 -10.23
N ALA A 120 -1.83 -8.68 -11.27
CA ALA A 120 -0.69 -9.06 -12.08
C ALA A 120 0.59 -9.15 -11.25
N LEU A 121 0.83 -8.21 -10.31
CA LEU A 121 1.99 -8.27 -9.40
C LEU A 121 1.99 -9.53 -8.52
N LYS A 122 0.81 -9.94 -8.01
CA LYS A 122 0.68 -11.20 -7.27
C LYS A 122 1.10 -12.40 -8.12
N ASN A 123 0.64 -12.43 -9.38
CA ASN A 123 0.96 -13.53 -10.30
C ASN A 123 2.45 -13.53 -10.65
N GLU A 124 3.04 -12.37 -10.94
CA GLU A 124 4.48 -12.21 -11.21
C GLU A 124 5.34 -12.67 -10.03
N ARG A 125 4.96 -12.32 -8.78
CA ARG A 125 5.64 -12.81 -7.58
C ARG A 125 5.54 -14.34 -7.46
N ASN A 126 4.36 -14.91 -7.73
CA ASN A 126 4.18 -16.36 -7.65
C ASN A 126 4.99 -17.09 -8.72
N GLU A 127 5.05 -16.53 -9.93
CA GLU A 127 5.91 -17.04 -10.99
C GLU A 127 7.38 -17.04 -10.56
N LEU A 128 7.88 -15.91 -10.03
CA LEU A 128 9.25 -15.78 -9.53
C LEU A 128 9.59 -16.82 -8.44
N VAL A 129 8.68 -17.04 -7.49
CA VAL A 129 8.94 -17.86 -6.30
C VAL A 129 8.68 -19.35 -6.52
N HIS A 130 7.67 -19.71 -7.33
CA HIS A 130 7.18 -21.08 -7.42
C HIS A 130 7.41 -21.73 -8.80
N HIS A 131 7.51 -20.96 -9.88
CA HIS A 131 7.47 -21.50 -11.23
C HIS A 131 8.74 -21.21 -12.04
N LEU A 132 9.55 -20.23 -11.64
CA LEU A 132 10.80 -19.88 -12.31
C LEU A 132 11.83 -21.03 -12.27
N LEU A 133 12.13 -21.54 -11.08
CA LEU A 133 13.16 -22.59 -10.91
C LEU A 133 12.82 -23.90 -11.64
N PRO A 134 11.57 -24.41 -11.60
CA PRO A 134 11.21 -25.61 -12.35
C PRO A 134 11.37 -25.50 -13.89
N ARG A 135 11.25 -24.29 -14.46
CA ARG A 135 11.36 -24.08 -15.92
C ARG A 135 12.80 -23.83 -16.39
N LEU A 136 13.69 -23.47 -15.48
CA LEU A 136 15.08 -23.13 -15.78
C LEU A 136 15.91 -24.40 -16.07
N ASN A 137 16.51 -24.48 -17.27
CA ASN A 137 17.48 -25.51 -17.59
C ASN A 137 18.88 -25.08 -17.12
N PRO A 138 19.45 -25.69 -16.06
CA PRO A 138 20.70 -25.22 -15.46
C PRO A 138 21.92 -25.38 -16.36
N LEU A 139 21.83 -26.20 -17.42
CA LEU A 139 22.92 -26.50 -18.36
C LEU A 139 22.84 -25.66 -19.66
N SER A 140 21.79 -24.85 -19.84
CA SER A 140 21.57 -24.08 -21.07
C SER A 140 21.81 -22.60 -20.85
N LEU A 141 22.83 -22.04 -21.52
CA LEU A 141 23.10 -20.61 -21.53
C LEU A 141 21.88 -19.80 -22.00
N GLU A 142 21.17 -20.29 -23.01
CA GLU A 142 19.99 -19.60 -23.54
C GLU A 142 18.87 -19.54 -22.51
N SER A 143 18.64 -20.63 -21.77
CA SER A 143 17.65 -20.66 -20.69
C SER A 143 17.97 -19.63 -19.59
N TRP A 144 19.25 -19.44 -19.25
CA TRP A 144 19.67 -18.41 -18.31
C TRP A 144 19.46 -16.98 -18.87
N LYS A 145 19.74 -16.74 -20.16
CA LYS A 145 19.51 -15.44 -20.82
C LYS A 145 18.03 -15.08 -20.90
N GLU A 146 17.17 -16.05 -21.19
CA GLU A 146 15.71 -15.86 -21.20
C GLU A 146 15.20 -15.45 -19.82
N VAL A 147 15.64 -16.14 -18.78
CA VAL A 147 15.30 -15.79 -17.38
C VAL A 147 15.85 -14.42 -17.01
N GLU A 148 17.09 -14.12 -17.37
CA GLU A 148 17.69 -12.81 -17.14
C GLU A 148 16.83 -11.68 -17.73
N LYS A 149 16.47 -11.80 -19.02
CA LYS A 149 15.62 -10.84 -19.72
C LYS A 149 14.24 -10.74 -19.08
N HIS A 150 13.64 -11.87 -18.71
CA HIS A 150 12.34 -11.89 -18.04
C HIS A 150 12.38 -11.13 -16.70
N LEU A 151 13.45 -11.29 -15.91
CA LEU A 151 13.59 -10.59 -14.63
C LEU A 151 13.75 -9.08 -14.81
N ASP A 152 14.39 -8.61 -15.87
CA ASP A 152 14.48 -7.18 -16.17
C ASP A 152 13.12 -6.61 -16.60
N LEU A 153 12.39 -7.30 -17.48
CA LEU A 153 11.02 -6.92 -17.86
C LEU A 153 10.07 -6.92 -16.66
N GLN A 154 10.20 -7.91 -15.77
CA GLN A 154 9.42 -7.96 -14.54
C GLN A 154 9.71 -6.74 -13.65
N ARG A 155 10.97 -6.33 -13.51
CA ARG A 155 11.32 -5.12 -12.77
C ARG A 155 10.67 -3.87 -13.37
N GLU A 156 10.70 -3.72 -14.69
CA GLU A 156 10.10 -2.57 -15.38
C GLU A 156 8.59 -2.44 -15.09
N LYS A 157 7.88 -3.56 -14.91
CA LYS A 157 6.46 -3.56 -14.51
C LYS A 157 6.25 -3.23 -13.04
N ILE A 158 7.17 -3.63 -12.16
CA ILE A 158 7.03 -3.43 -10.71
C ILE A 158 7.26 -1.97 -10.32
N LEU A 159 8.22 -1.30 -10.97
CA LEU A 159 8.67 0.04 -10.56
C LEU A 159 7.56 1.12 -10.58
N PRO A 160 6.70 1.23 -11.61
CA PRO A 160 5.62 2.22 -11.62
C PRO A 160 4.63 2.01 -10.48
N GLU A 161 4.28 0.76 -10.18
CA GLU A 161 3.37 0.42 -9.10
C GLU A 161 3.96 0.74 -7.72
N LEU A 162 5.26 0.45 -7.54
CA LEU A 162 5.98 0.80 -6.32
C LEU A 162 6.03 2.32 -6.11
N ASP A 163 6.37 3.08 -7.16
CA ASP A 163 6.43 4.55 -7.11
C ASP A 163 5.07 5.16 -6.74
N GLU A 164 3.98 4.68 -7.37
CA GLU A 164 2.63 5.15 -7.07
C GLU A 164 2.24 4.87 -5.61
N LEU A 165 2.52 3.65 -5.11
CA LEU A 165 2.26 3.28 -3.72
C LEU A 165 3.10 4.12 -2.73
N GLN A 166 4.35 4.43 -3.07
CA GLN A 166 5.23 5.28 -2.26
C GLN A 166 4.69 6.72 -2.17
N LYS A 167 4.28 7.30 -3.30
CA LYS A 167 3.65 8.65 -3.34
C LYS A 167 2.40 8.70 -2.48
N ARG A 168 1.57 7.65 -2.53
CA ARG A 168 0.37 7.55 -1.66
C ARG A 168 0.72 7.48 -0.19
N MET A 169 1.69 6.66 0.18
CA MET A 169 2.17 6.58 1.55
C MET A 169 2.67 7.95 2.05
N GLN A 170 3.41 8.68 1.21
CA GLN A 170 3.88 10.04 1.52
C GLN A 170 2.71 11.01 1.74
N ALA A 171 1.72 11.03 0.84
CA ALA A 171 0.55 11.89 0.98
C ALA A 171 -0.22 11.64 2.30
N ILE A 172 -0.40 10.37 2.70
CA ILE A 172 -1.05 10.03 3.98
C ILE A 172 -0.17 10.44 5.17
N GLN A 173 1.16 10.33 5.07
CA GLN A 173 2.07 10.81 6.11
C GLN A 173 2.01 12.33 6.28
N GLU A 174 1.92 13.07 5.18
CA GLU A 174 1.77 14.53 5.18
C GLU A 174 0.43 14.96 5.78
N ALA A 175 -0.68 14.34 5.35
CA ALA A 175 -2.01 14.56 5.93
C ALA A 175 -2.03 14.26 7.44
N GLY A 176 -1.37 13.18 7.86
CA GLY A 176 -1.22 12.84 9.28
C GLY A 176 -0.45 13.90 10.08
N LYS A 177 0.60 14.51 9.51
CA LYS A 177 1.33 15.61 10.16
C LYS A 177 0.46 16.85 10.30
N MET A 178 -0.25 17.23 9.25
CA MET A 178 -1.17 18.38 9.29
C MET A 178 -2.26 18.18 10.35
N LEU A 179 -2.80 16.96 10.47
CA LEU A 179 -3.79 16.64 11.49
C LEU A 179 -3.21 16.73 12.91
N LEU A 180 -1.98 16.26 13.13
CA LEU A 180 -1.30 16.40 14.42
C LEU A 180 -1.02 17.88 14.77
N GLU A 181 -0.54 18.66 13.80
CA GLU A 181 -0.30 20.10 13.96
C GLU A 181 -1.59 20.84 14.32
N PHE A 182 -2.73 20.47 13.71
CA PHE A 182 -4.04 20.99 14.09
C PHE A 182 -4.38 20.66 15.54
N PHE A 183 -4.22 19.40 15.98
CA PHE A 183 -4.51 19.03 17.38
C PHE A 183 -3.58 19.71 18.41
N ASP A 184 -2.36 20.05 18.00
CA ASP A 184 -1.40 20.82 18.79
C ASP A 184 -1.67 22.34 18.75
N SER A 185 -2.61 22.82 17.93
CA SER A 185 -3.00 24.24 17.88
C SER A 185 -3.99 24.61 19.00
N GLU A 186 -4.22 25.92 19.20
CA GLU A 186 -5.24 26.39 20.16
C GLU A 186 -6.64 25.99 19.70
N GLU A 187 -6.90 26.06 18.39
CA GLU A 187 -8.14 25.65 17.74
C GLU A 187 -8.38 24.14 17.91
N GLY A 188 -7.39 23.28 17.68
CA GLY A 188 -7.56 21.84 17.89
C GLY A 188 -7.82 21.48 19.35
N ARG A 189 -7.15 22.16 20.30
CA ARG A 189 -7.41 21.98 21.74
C ARG A 189 -8.82 22.40 22.13
N ALA A 190 -9.28 23.58 21.73
CA ALA A 190 -10.62 24.02 22.06
C ALA A 190 -11.69 23.09 21.43
N TRP A 191 -11.47 22.60 20.21
CA TRP A 191 -12.33 21.59 19.55
C TRP A 191 -12.40 20.30 20.37
N SER A 192 -11.25 19.81 20.85
CA SER A 192 -11.17 18.57 21.64
C SER A 192 -11.85 18.66 23.02
N THR A 193 -12.05 19.87 23.54
CA THR A 193 -12.73 20.12 24.83
C THR A 193 -14.22 20.42 24.70
N GLY A 194 -14.76 20.43 23.47
CA GLY A 194 -16.18 20.72 23.24
C GLY A 194 -16.54 22.20 23.43
N GLN A 195 -15.56 23.11 23.39
CA GLN A 195 -15.84 24.52 23.17
C GLN A 195 -16.26 24.67 21.69
N ASP A 196 -17.38 25.34 21.45
CA ASP A 196 -17.98 25.49 20.13
C ASP A 196 -17.11 26.39 19.23
N ILE A 197 -16.05 25.79 18.71
CA ILE A 197 -15.42 26.20 17.47
C ILE A 197 -15.88 25.16 16.48
N SER A 198 -16.99 25.44 15.82
CA SER A 198 -17.26 24.87 14.51
C SER A 198 -16.03 25.17 13.66
N PRO A 199 -15.18 24.19 13.36
CA PRO A 199 -14.08 24.46 12.47
C PRO A 199 -14.72 24.74 11.12
N GLN A 200 -14.49 25.93 10.57
CA GLN A 200 -14.64 26.14 9.13
C GLN A 200 -13.54 25.32 8.47
N ILE A 201 -13.68 23.99 8.51
CA ILE A 201 -13.00 23.13 7.56
C ILE A 201 -13.73 23.45 6.26
N GLU A 202 -13.25 24.46 5.54
CA GLU A 202 -13.42 24.44 4.10
C GLU A 202 -12.97 23.05 3.68
N THR A 203 -13.89 22.29 3.10
CA THR A 203 -13.55 21.10 2.33
C THR A 203 -12.58 21.55 1.26
N GLY A 204 -11.30 21.56 1.61
CA GLY A 204 -10.23 21.88 0.70
C GLY A 204 -10.19 20.76 -0.31
N GLU A 205 -10.91 20.93 -1.41
CA GLU A 205 -10.59 20.30 -2.68
C GLU A 205 -9.17 20.77 -3.05
N HIS A 206 -8.15 20.14 -2.46
CA HIS A 206 -6.80 20.24 -2.96
C HIS A 206 -6.71 19.42 -4.24
N ARG A 207 -7.28 19.99 -5.30
CA ARG A 207 -7.04 19.56 -6.67
C ARG A 207 -5.60 19.94 -7.00
N VAL A 208 -4.68 19.01 -6.78
CA VAL A 208 -3.31 19.15 -7.27
C VAL A 208 -3.39 19.14 -8.80
N SER A 209 -3.29 20.32 -9.41
CA SER A 209 -3.18 20.46 -10.86
C SER A 209 -1.96 19.68 -11.34
N PRO A 210 -2.09 18.76 -12.31
CA PRO A 210 -0.92 18.22 -12.97
C PRO A 210 -0.35 19.31 -13.88
N PHE A 211 0.96 19.49 -13.83
CA PHE A 211 1.78 20.34 -14.72
C PHE A 211 1.83 21.85 -14.42
N GLN A 212 2.99 22.28 -13.91
CA GLN A 212 3.79 23.36 -14.50
C GLN A 212 5.20 22.83 -14.78
#